data_AF-A0A834DED4-F1
#
_entry.id   AF-A0A834DED4-F1
#
_cell.length_a   1.000
_cell.length_b   1.000
_cell.length_c   1.000
_cell.angle_alpha   90.00
_cell.angle_beta   90.00
_cell.angle_gamma   90.00
#
_symmetry.space_group_name_H-M   'P 1'
#
loop_
_entity.id
_entity.type
_entity.pdbx_description
1 polymer ?
#
loop_
_entity_poly.entity_id
_entity_poly.type
_entity_poly.pdbx_seq_one_letter_code
_entity_poly.pdbx_strand_id
1 'polypeptide(L)'
;MAFTGDALLIRGCGRTDFQQGCAKTLYHSVHEKIFTLPGDCLIYPAHDYHGLTVSTVEEERTLNPRLTLSCEEFIKVMDNLNLPKPKQIDFAVPANLRCGIQTPPS
;
A
#
# COMPACT_ATOMS: atom_id res chain seq x y z
N MET A 1 -15.71 -3.67 -7.45
CA MET A 1 -14.63 -4.17 -6.58
C MET A 1 -13.29 -3.80 -7.20
N ALA A 2 -12.28 -3.51 -6.37
CA ALA A 2 -10.93 -3.17 -6.79
C ALA A 2 -9.92 -3.96 -5.95
N PHE A 3 -8.92 -4.53 -6.63
CA PHE A 3 -7.76 -5.16 -5.99
C PHE A 3 -6.63 -4.13 -5.94
N THR A 4 -6.29 -3.66 -4.75
CA THR A 4 -5.47 -2.44 -4.58
C THR A 4 -4.00 -2.71 -4.34
N GLY A 5 -3.58 -3.98 -4.36
CA GLY A 5 -2.22 -4.36 -4.02
C GLY A 5 -1.83 -3.80 -2.65
N ASP A 6 -0.64 -3.22 -2.57
CA ASP A 6 -0.18 -2.47 -1.39
C ASP A 6 -0.37 -0.96 -1.51
N ALA A 7 -1.03 -0.46 -2.57
CA ALA A 7 -1.28 0.98 -2.70
C ALA A 7 -2.27 1.48 -1.65
N LEU A 8 -3.38 0.75 -1.46
CA LEU A 8 -4.36 1.00 -0.42
C LEU A 8 -4.57 -0.28 0.39
N LEU A 9 -4.36 -0.18 1.70
CA LEU A 9 -4.66 -1.23 2.68
C LEU A 9 -5.88 -0.81 3.50
N ILE A 10 -6.52 -1.74 4.19
CA ILE A 10 -7.65 -1.41 5.06
C ILE A 10 -7.13 -0.55 6.22
N ARG A 11 -7.61 0.70 6.31
CA ARG A 11 -7.15 1.72 7.28
C ARG A 11 -5.63 1.97 7.23
N GLY A 12 -5.00 1.78 6.08
CA GLY A 12 -3.59 2.07 5.87
C GLY A 12 -3.17 2.14 4.41
N CYS A 13 -1.86 2.04 4.19
CA CYS A 13 -1.24 1.92 2.87
C CYS A 13 0.13 1.25 3.01
N GLY A 14 0.67 0.74 1.92
CA GLY A 14 2.01 0.21 1.85
C GLY A 14 3.09 1.26 2.12
N ARG A 15 4.28 0.79 2.48
CA ARG A 15 5.46 1.65 2.69
C ARG A 15 5.98 2.21 1.37
N THR A 16 6.70 3.34 1.44
CA THR A 16 7.19 4.07 0.25
C THR A 16 8.69 4.33 0.24
N ASP A 17 9.43 3.76 1.18
CA ASP A 17 10.87 3.97 1.41
C ASP A 17 11.78 2.91 0.76
N PHE A 18 11.19 1.92 0.08
CA PHE A 18 11.90 0.89 -0.70
C PHE A 18 11.31 0.78 -2.11
N GLN A 19 11.96 0.00 -2.99
CA GLN A 19 11.49 -0.28 -4.35
C GLN A 19 11.22 0.98 -5.18
N GLN A 20 11.98 2.06 -4.93
CA GLN A 20 11.82 3.35 -5.60
C GLN A 20 10.42 3.99 -5.34
N GLY A 21 9.81 3.64 -4.21
CA GLY A 21 8.54 4.22 -3.76
C GLY A 21 8.63 5.73 -3.54
N CYS A 22 7.47 6.38 -3.60
CA CYS A 22 7.33 7.82 -3.36
C CYS A 22 5.98 8.09 -2.70
N ALA A 23 5.99 8.65 -1.48
CA ALA A 23 4.78 8.97 -0.72
C ALA A 23 3.86 9.92 -1.51
N LYS A 24 4.42 10.97 -2.12
CA LYS A 24 3.64 11.90 -2.95
C LYS A 24 2.93 11.18 -4.09
N THR A 25 3.65 10.33 -4.84
CA THR A 25 3.08 9.56 -5.95
C THR A 25 1.98 8.60 -5.46
N LEU A 26 2.19 7.94 -4.32
CA LEU A 26 1.19 7.06 -3.71
C LEU A 26 -0.08 7.82 -3.35
N TYR A 27 0.04 8.97 -2.68
CA TYR A 27 -1.10 9.81 -2.31
C TYR A 27 -1.95 10.17 -3.53
N HIS A 28 -1.31 10.71 -4.58
CA HIS A 28 -2.00 11.06 -5.82
C HIS A 28 -2.62 9.82 -6.50
N SER A 29 -1.92 8.69 -6.53
CA SER A 29 -2.44 7.46 -7.13
C SER A 29 -3.72 7.00 -6.44
N VAL A 30 -3.78 7.01 -5.11
CA VAL A 30 -4.98 6.62 -4.37
C VAL A 30 -6.12 7.61 -4.60
N HIS A 31 -5.86 8.90 -4.45
CA HIS A 31 -6.88 9.95 -4.57
C HIS A 31 -7.46 10.04 -5.99
N GLU A 32 -6.62 9.91 -7.02
CA GLU A 32 -7.04 10.11 -8.41
C GLU A 32 -7.58 8.83 -9.07
N LYS A 33 -7.15 7.64 -8.62
CA LYS A 33 -7.52 6.36 -9.26
C LYS A 33 -8.45 5.49 -8.44
N ILE A 34 -8.37 5.53 -7.10
CA ILE A 34 -9.14 4.64 -6.23
C ILE A 34 -10.29 5.41 -5.58
N PHE A 35 -10.06 6.58 -4.99
CA PHE A 35 -11.11 7.36 -4.32
C PHE A 35 -12.12 8.02 -5.29
N THR A 36 -11.85 7.96 -6.59
CA THR A 36 -12.78 8.35 -7.67
C THR A 36 -13.76 7.25 -8.07
N LEU A 37 -13.58 6.01 -7.57
CA LEU A 37 -14.53 4.92 -7.77
C LEU A 37 -15.81 5.12 -6.93
N PRO A 38 -16.91 4.41 -7.24
CA PRO A 38 -18.13 4.42 -6.42
C PRO A 38 -17.84 4.07 -4.96
N GLY A 39 -18.52 4.74 -4.03
CA GLY A 39 -18.27 4.58 -2.59
C GLY A 39 -18.49 3.15 -2.07
N ASP A 40 -19.42 2.41 -2.69
CA ASP A 40 -19.72 1.00 -2.40
C ASP A 40 -18.76 0.00 -3.08
N CYS A 41 -17.80 0.48 -3.87
CA CYS A 41 -16.80 -0.38 -4.48
C CYS A 41 -15.93 -1.04 -3.40
N LEU A 42 -16.01 -2.37 -3.31
CA LEU A 42 -15.20 -3.16 -2.38
C LEU A 42 -13.70 -3.01 -2.66
N ILE A 43 -12.91 -2.82 -1.61
CA ILE A 43 -11.45 -2.75 -1.62
C ILE A 43 -10.90 -4.07 -1.07
N TYR A 44 -10.14 -4.78 -1.91
CA TYR A 44 -9.39 -5.98 -1.54
C TYR A 44 -7.88 -5.69 -1.61
N PRO A 45 -7.20 -5.52 -0.46
CA PRO A 45 -5.76 -5.28 -0.44
C PRO A 45 -4.96 -6.57 -0.68
N ALA A 46 -3.66 -6.45 -0.99
CA ALA A 46 -2.76 -7.60 -1.04
C ALA A 46 -2.40 -8.14 0.36
N HIS A 47 -2.43 -7.28 1.38
CA HIS A 47 -2.10 -7.63 2.76
C HIS A 47 -3.08 -7.01 3.75
N ASP A 48 -3.23 -7.69 4.88
CA ASP A 48 -3.81 -7.14 6.10
C ASP A 48 -3.06 -7.71 7.30
N TYR A 49 -2.89 -6.90 8.35
CA TYR A 49 -2.13 -7.27 9.55
C TYR A 49 -3.00 -7.27 10.82
N HIS A 50 -4.32 -7.16 10.68
CA HIS A 50 -5.30 -7.03 11.78
C HIS A 50 -6.48 -8.01 11.66
N GLY A 51 -6.46 -8.94 10.70
CA GLY A 51 -7.52 -9.93 10.47
C GLY A 51 -8.71 -9.43 9.65
N LEU A 52 -8.57 -8.31 8.95
CA LEU A 52 -9.59 -7.73 8.08
C LEU A 52 -9.43 -8.26 6.64
N THR A 53 -10.56 -8.42 5.94
CA THR A 53 -10.57 -9.05 4.61
C THR A 53 -11.07 -8.15 3.49
N VAL A 54 -11.88 -7.12 3.81
CA VAL A 54 -12.48 -6.21 2.83
C VAL A 54 -12.83 -4.88 3.49
N SER A 55 -12.80 -3.81 2.71
CA SER A 55 -13.33 -2.47 3.05
C SER A 55 -14.07 -1.92 1.84
N THR A 56 -14.47 -0.65 1.87
CA THR A 56 -15.07 0.06 0.73
C THR A 56 -14.32 1.35 0.43
N VAL A 57 -14.50 1.88 -0.78
CA VAL A 57 -13.95 3.20 -1.14
C VAL A 57 -14.45 4.28 -0.19
N GLU A 58 -15.74 4.27 0.16
CA GLU A 58 -16.33 5.24 1.09
C GLU A 58 -15.69 5.16 2.47
N GLU A 59 -15.53 3.95 3.01
CA GLU A 59 -14.87 3.80 4.30
C GLU A 59 -13.42 4.28 4.28
N GLU A 60 -12.64 3.98 3.23
CA GLU A 60 -11.23 4.38 3.19
C GLU A 60 -11.06 5.89 2.96
N ARG A 61 -11.83 6.52 2.07
CA ARG A 61 -11.72 7.97 1.85
C ARG A 61 -12.23 8.82 3.01
N THR A 62 -12.97 8.20 3.94
CA THR A 62 -13.53 8.86 5.12
C THR A 62 -12.76 8.52 6.40
N LEU A 63 -12.22 7.30 6.53
CA LEU A 63 -11.68 6.76 7.79
C LEU A 63 -10.21 6.33 7.73
N ASN A 64 -9.55 6.33 6.57
CA ASN A 64 -8.15 5.92 6.50
C ASN A 64 -7.25 6.95 7.20
N PRO A 65 -6.56 6.60 8.31
CA PRO A 65 -5.85 7.57 9.15
C PRO A 65 -4.64 8.23 8.49
N ARG A 66 -4.20 7.72 7.32
CA ARG A 66 -3.10 8.30 6.56
C ARG A 66 -3.61 9.06 5.34
N LEU A 67 -4.52 8.47 4.58
CA LEU A 67 -4.93 8.97 3.26
C LEU A 67 -6.04 10.02 3.32
N THR A 68 -6.61 10.30 4.49
CA THR A 68 -7.51 11.45 4.73
C THR A 68 -6.77 12.72 5.16
N LEU A 69 -5.47 12.62 5.46
CA LEU A 69 -4.62 13.79 5.73
C LEU A 69 -4.39 14.60 4.45
N SER A 70 -3.88 15.82 4.59
CA SER A 70 -3.32 16.52 3.43
C SER A 70 -2.10 15.78 2.85
N CYS A 71 -1.80 15.99 1.58
CA CYS A 71 -0.64 15.37 0.93
C CYS A 71 0.69 15.66 1.69
N GLU A 72 0.84 16.88 2.23
CA GLU A 72 2.05 17.26 2.96
C GLU A 72 2.17 16.51 4.29
N GLU A 73 1.08 16.41 5.05
CA GLU A 73 1.04 15.65 6.31
C GLU A 73 1.23 14.16 6.08
N PHE A 74 0.64 13.61 5.02
CA PHE A 74 0.85 12.23 4.60
C PHE A 74 2.33 11.94 4.35
N ILE A 75 3.02 12.77 3.55
CA ILE A 75 4.46 12.62 3.27
C ILE A 75 5.25 12.66 4.58
N LYS A 76 4.99 13.65 5.44
CA LYS A 76 5.65 13.76 6.75
C LYS A 76 5.45 12.51 7.61
N VAL A 77 4.24 11.96 7.67
CA VAL A 77 3.96 10.73 8.42
C VAL A 77 4.76 9.56 7.84
N MET A 78 4.70 9.37 6.52
CA MET A 78 5.35 8.24 5.84
C MET A 78 6.87 8.27 5.99
N ASP A 79 7.49 9.45 5.92
CA ASP A 79 8.94 9.63 6.07
C ASP A 79 9.44 9.36 7.52
N ASN A 80 8.54 9.44 8.50
CA ASN A 80 8.88 9.30 9.93
C ASN A 80 8.46 7.96 10.56
N LEU A 81 7.97 6.99 9.77
CA LEU A 81 7.55 5.68 10.30
C LEU A 81 8.71 4.83 10.86
N ASN A 82 9.95 5.09 10.43
CA ASN A 82 11.17 4.41 10.92
C ASN A 82 11.05 2.87 10.97
N LEU A 83 10.43 2.28 9.94
CA LEU A 83 10.20 0.83 9.88
C LEU A 83 11.51 0.08 9.59
N PRO A 84 11.73 -1.09 10.19
CA PRO A 84 12.89 -1.91 9.87
C PRO A 84 12.87 -2.32 8.38
N LYS A 85 14.06 -2.60 7.84
CA LYS A 85 14.21 -3.19 6.49
C LYS A 85 13.34 -4.46 6.40
N PRO A 86 12.53 -4.66 5.34
CA PRO A 86 11.72 -5.86 5.21
C PRO A 86 12.59 -7.12 5.16
N LYS A 87 12.25 -8.12 5.97
CA LYS A 87 13.09 -9.30 6.24
C LYS A 87 13.50 -10.09 5.00
N GLN A 88 12.64 -10.14 3.98
CA GLN A 88 12.87 -10.92 2.76
C GLN A 88 13.20 -10.07 1.54
N ILE A 89 13.35 -8.75 1.64
CA ILE A 89 13.46 -7.89 0.46
C ILE A 89 14.65 -8.25 -0.45
N ASP A 90 15.78 -8.65 0.13
CA ASP A 90 17.01 -9.01 -0.59
C ASP A 90 16.87 -10.33 -1.37
N PHE A 91 15.89 -11.16 -1.03
CA PHE A 91 15.61 -12.43 -1.70
C PHE A 91 14.38 -12.33 -2.61
N ALA A 92 13.30 -11.76 -2.10
CA ALA A 92 12.02 -11.65 -2.77
C ALA A 92 12.08 -10.74 -4.01
N VAL A 93 12.75 -9.57 -3.92
CA VAL A 93 12.80 -8.65 -5.06
C VAL A 93 13.55 -9.27 -6.26
N PRO A 94 14.77 -9.85 -6.11
CA PRO A 94 15.45 -10.52 -7.22
C PRO A 94 14.67 -11.71 -7.80
N ALA A 95 14.00 -12.49 -6.95
CA ALA A 95 13.15 -13.60 -7.40
C ALA A 95 11.96 -13.10 -8.24
N ASN A 96 11.25 -12.09 -7.75
CA ASN A 96 10.07 -11.52 -8.42
C ASN A 96 10.43 -10.85 -9.74
N LEU A 97 11.60 -10.19 -9.83
CA LEU A 97 12.13 -9.64 -11.10
C LEU A 97 12.41 -10.73 -12.15
N ARG A 98 12.53 -11.99 -11.74
CA ARG A 98 12.67 -13.17 -12.60
C ARG A 98 11.42 -14.06 -12.59
N CYS A 99 10.25 -13.49 -12.32
CA CYS A 99 8.98 -14.20 -12.30
C CYS A 99 8.98 -15.42 -11.36
N GLY A 100 9.60 -15.29 -10.19
CA GLY A 100 9.67 -16.34 -9.16
C GLY A 100 10.86 -17.31 -9.31
N ILE A 101 11.67 -17.19 -10.36
CA ILE A 101 12.85 -18.06 -10.55
C ILE A 101 13.96 -17.67 -9.55
N GLN A 102 14.33 -18.66 -8.74
CA GLN A 102 15.31 -18.56 -7.66
C GLN A 102 16.42 -19.60 -7.87
N THR A 103 17.59 -19.36 -7.30
CA THR A 103 18.62 -20.40 -7.19
C THR A 103 18.02 -21.58 -6.42
N PRO A 104 18.11 -22.82 -6.91
CA PRO A 104 17.60 -23.98 -6.20
C PRO A 104 18.28 -24.12 -4.83
N PRO A 105 17.59 -24.65 -3.80
CA PRO A 105 18.21 -24.93 -2.52
C PRO A 105 19.38 -25.89 -2.69
N SER A 106 20.48 -25.60 -2.00
CA SER A 106 21.68 -26.45 -1.90
C SER A 106 21.42 -27.70 -1.09
#